data_AF-A0A0P7DAZ8-F1
#
_entry.id   AF-A0A0P7DAZ8-F1
#
_cell.length_a   1.000
_cell.length_b   1.000
_cell.length_c   1.000
_cell.angle_alpha   90.00
_cell.angle_beta   90.00
_cell.angle_gamma   90.00
#
_symmetry.space_group_name_H-M   'P 1'
#
loop_
_entity.id
_entity.type
_entity.pdbx_description
1 polymer ?
#
loop_
_entity_poly.entity_id
_entity_poly.type
_entity_poly.pdbx_seq_one_letter_code
_entity_poly.pdbx_strand_id
1 'polypeptide(L)'
;MTTTQLSPEQAARSRKNLHFILQRVTSVGNAPIAYAVGCDEATISRMRPEKFEQFAQILAVLGLKVVPSEMRCFNERDIEMFIHGSKRWMEHVQGLDQLEEG
;
A
#
# COMPACT_ATOMS: atom_id res chain seq x y z
N MET A 1 32.36 -5.84 13.49
CA MET A 1 31.34 -5.82 12.42
C MET A 1 30.98 -4.37 12.16
N THR A 2 31.30 -3.86 10.97
CA THR A 2 30.91 -2.51 10.55
C THR A 2 29.39 -2.49 10.44
N THR A 3 28.70 -1.81 11.36
CA THR A 3 27.27 -1.54 11.27
C THR A 3 27.06 -0.56 10.13
N THR A 4 26.89 -1.06 8.91
CA THR A 4 26.52 -0.25 7.76
C THR A 4 25.16 0.36 8.02
N GLN A 5 25.12 1.69 8.10
CA GLN A 5 23.88 2.48 8.12
C GLN A 5 23.04 2.19 6.87
N LEU A 6 21.72 2.38 6.94
CA LEU A 6 20.81 2.19 5.79
C LEU A 6 21.32 2.96 4.56
N SER A 7 21.25 2.34 3.38
CA SER A 7 21.45 3.08 2.11
C SER A 7 20.43 4.23 1.99
N PRO A 8 20.71 5.27 1.20
CA PRO A 8 19.77 6.39 0.99
C PRO A 8 18.37 5.93 0.57
N GLU A 9 18.27 4.92 -0.30
CA GLU A 9 17.02 4.34 -0.78
C GLU A 9 16.28 3.59 0.32
N GLN A 10 17.00 2.80 1.13
CA GLN A 10 16.43 2.11 2.29
C GLN A 10 15.95 3.12 3.35
N ALA A 11 16.72 4.17 3.61
CA ALA A 11 16.32 5.24 4.53
C ALA A 11 15.06 5.95 4.05
N ALA A 12 14.98 6.27 2.75
CA ALA A 12 13.77 6.85 2.16
C ALA A 12 12.56 5.93 2.24
N ARG A 13 12.72 4.64 1.96
CA ARG A 13 11.65 3.63 2.07
C ARG A 13 11.20 3.44 3.51
N SER A 14 12.14 3.38 4.46
CA SER A 14 11.86 3.26 5.89
C SER A 14 11.00 4.43 6.37
N ARG A 15 11.36 5.68 6.02
CA ARG A 15 10.56 6.86 6.37
C ARG A 15 9.13 6.78 5.83
N LYS A 16 8.94 6.34 4.58
CA LYS A 16 7.62 6.16 3.97
C LYS A 16 6.81 5.06 4.67
N ASN A 17 7.45 3.93 4.99
CA ASN A 17 6.83 2.83 5.72
C ASN A 17 6.38 3.30 7.11
N LEU A 18 7.26 3.97 7.86
CA LEU A 18 6.95 4.49 9.18
C LEU A 18 5.79 5.49 9.16
N HIS A 19 5.76 6.38 8.16
CA HIS A 19 4.67 7.32 7.97
C HIS A 19 3.31 6.61 7.87
N PHE A 20 3.18 5.62 6.98
CA PHE A 20 1.94 4.87 6.83
C PHE A 20 1.58 4.07 8.08
N ILE A 21 2.57 3.43 8.71
CA ILE A 21 2.37 2.69 9.96
C ILE A 21 1.78 3.64 11.01
N LEU A 22 2.46 4.74 11.35
CA LEU A 22 2.00 5.65 12.41
C LEU A 22 0.66 6.29 12.09
N GLN A 23 0.43 6.72 10.84
CA GLN A 23 -0.85 7.26 10.40
C GLN A 23 -1.98 6.25 10.65
N ARG A 24 -1.79 4.98 10.28
CA ARG A 24 -2.82 3.95 10.41
C ARG A 24 -3.00 3.47 11.85
N VAL A 25 -1.93 3.33 12.62
CA VAL A 25 -2.05 2.96 14.05
C VAL A 25 -2.82 4.06 14.80
N THR A 26 -2.63 5.33 14.46
CA THR A 26 -3.43 6.44 15.03
C THR A 26 -4.89 6.40 14.56
N SER A 27 -5.16 6.08 13.29
CA SER A 27 -6.53 5.98 12.76
C SER A 27 -7.32 4.79 13.31
N VAL A 28 -6.66 3.67 13.62
CA VAL A 28 -7.30 2.45 14.14
C VAL A 28 -7.39 2.47 15.67
N GLY A 29 -6.38 3.02 16.34
CA GLY A 29 -6.26 3.02 17.80
C GLY A 29 -5.48 1.82 18.34
N ASN A 30 -4.95 1.94 19.56
CA ASN A 30 -4.09 0.93 20.15
C ASN A 30 -4.89 -0.30 20.64
N ALA A 31 -6.07 -0.12 21.25
CA ALA A 31 -6.89 -1.22 21.77
C ALA A 31 -7.28 -2.27 20.70
N PRO A 32 -7.80 -1.90 19.51
CA PRO A 32 -8.15 -2.89 18.47
C PRO A 32 -6.93 -3.66 17.97
N ILE A 33 -5.78 -2.99 17.88
CA ILE A 33 -4.51 -3.60 17.44
C ILE A 33 -4.02 -4.59 18.50
N ALA A 34 -4.03 -4.18 19.76
CA ALA A 34 -3.62 -5.02 20.89
C ALA A 34 -4.46 -6.30 20.97
N TYR A 35 -5.78 -6.17 20.82
CA TYR A 35 -6.69 -7.31 20.75
C TYR A 35 -6.34 -8.27 19.59
N ALA A 36 -6.14 -7.74 18.37
CA ALA A 36 -5.85 -8.55 17.19
C ALA A 36 -4.48 -9.25 17.24
N VAL A 37 -3.49 -8.62 17.88
CA VAL A 37 -2.11 -9.14 18.01
C VAL A 37 -1.96 -10.04 19.26
N GLY A 38 -2.93 -10.02 20.17
CA GLY A 38 -2.89 -10.83 21.40
C GLY A 38 -1.98 -10.25 22.48
N CYS A 39 -1.91 -8.93 22.62
CA CYS A 39 -1.18 -8.25 23.68
C CYS A 39 -2.03 -7.19 24.40
N ASP A 40 -1.49 -6.59 25.46
CA ASP A 40 -2.15 -5.47 26.14
C ASP A 40 -1.95 -4.15 25.39
N GLU A 41 -2.89 -3.21 25.55
CA GLU A 41 -2.83 -1.90 24.90
C GLU A 41 -1.58 -1.10 25.26
N ALA A 42 -1.09 -1.25 26.50
CA ALA A 42 0.12 -0.55 26.94
C ALA A 42 1.36 -1.10 26.23
N THR A 43 1.38 -2.36 25.78
CA THR A 43 2.45 -2.91 24.93
C THR A 43 2.51 -2.18 23.59
N ILE A 44 1.37 -1.98 22.91
CA ILE A 44 1.32 -1.22 21.65
C ILE A 44 1.74 0.25 21.86
N SER A 45 1.34 0.85 22.98
CA SER A 45 1.76 2.21 23.35
C SER A 45 3.28 2.33 23.52
N ARG A 46 3.90 1.40 24.27
CA ARG A 46 5.36 1.35 24.52
C ARG A 46 6.20 1.12 23.27
N MET A 47 5.60 0.56 22.20
CA MET A 47 6.31 0.35 20.94
C MET A 47 6.57 1.66 20.17
N ARG A 48 5.88 2.75 20.49
CA ARG A 48 6.03 4.02 19.77
C ARG A 48 7.09 4.93 20.41
N PRO A 49 7.87 5.66 19.58
CA PRO A 49 8.05 5.49 18.13
C PRO A 49 9.09 4.42 17.74
N GLU A 50 10.00 4.05 18.64
CA GLU A 50 11.28 3.41 18.29
C GLU A 50 11.12 2.01 17.71
N LYS A 51 10.17 1.21 18.23
CA LYS A 51 9.95 -0.16 17.72
C LYS A 51 9.28 -0.15 16.35
N PHE A 52 8.38 0.79 16.09
CA PHE A 52 7.80 0.96 14.77
C PHE A 52 8.82 1.46 13.75
N GLU A 53 9.74 2.33 14.17
CA GLU A 53 10.87 2.74 13.33
C GLU A 53 11.78 1.56 13.01
N GLN A 54 12.16 0.74 14.00
CA GLN A 54 12.92 -0.49 13.78
C GLN A 54 12.22 -1.43 12.79
N PHE A 55 10.90 -1.60 12.93
CA PHE A 55 10.09 -2.37 11.98
C PHE A 55 10.17 -1.80 10.55
N ALA A 56 10.01 -0.49 10.40
CA ALA A 56 10.08 0.18 9.10
C ALA A 56 11.46 0.03 8.44
N GLN A 57 12.53 0.09 9.24
CA GLN A 57 13.91 -0.12 8.79
C GLN A 57 14.13 -1.58 8.34
N ILE A 58 13.66 -2.56 9.11
CA ILE A 58 13.72 -3.99 8.75
C ILE A 58 13.02 -4.21 7.40
N LEU A 59 11.78 -3.72 7.24
CA LEU A 59 11.04 -3.83 5.99
C LEU A 59 11.82 -3.20 4.83
N ALA A 60 12.44 -2.05 5.03
CA ALA A 60 13.21 -1.38 3.99
C ALA A 60 14.46 -2.18 3.57
N VAL A 61 15.15 -2.81 4.52
CA VAL A 61 16.30 -3.71 4.26
C VAL A 61 15.85 -4.94 3.48
N LEU A 62 14.69 -5.51 3.82
CA LEU A 62 14.08 -6.65 3.12
C LEU A 62 13.50 -6.29 1.74
N GLY A 63 13.60 -5.03 1.29
CA GLY A 63 13.04 -4.57 0.02
C GLY A 63 11.50 -4.44 0.03
N LEU A 64 10.88 -4.46 1.20
CA LEU A 64 9.42 -4.39 1.36
C LEU A 64 8.94 -2.96 1.57
N LYS A 65 7.78 -2.65 0.98
CA LYS A 65 7.07 -1.38 1.14
C LYS A 65 5.70 -1.59 1.79
N VAL A 66 5.31 -0.68 2.65
CA VAL A 66 3.96 -0.63 3.24
C VAL A 66 3.07 0.22 2.34
N VAL A 67 1.94 -0.33 1.91
CA VAL A 67 0.93 0.36 1.11
C VAL A 67 -0.44 0.03 1.74
N PRO A 68 -1.34 1.01 1.93
CA PRO A 68 -2.69 0.73 2.39
C PRO A 68 -3.42 -0.27 1.47
N SER A 69 -4.17 -1.20 2.06
CA SER A 69 -4.82 -2.31 1.33
C SER A 69 -5.89 -1.87 0.32
N GLU A 70 -6.44 -0.68 0.51
CA GLU A 70 -7.41 -0.05 -0.39
C GLU A 70 -6.76 0.55 -1.63
N MET A 71 -5.43 0.75 -1.66
CA MET A 71 -4.79 1.29 -2.85
C MET A 71 -4.84 0.27 -3.98
N ARG A 72 -5.26 0.75 -5.15
CA ARG A 72 -5.26 0.01 -6.41
C ARG A 72 -4.20 0.58 -7.33
N CYS A 73 -3.63 -0.27 -8.19
CA CYS A 73 -2.67 0.15 -9.21
C CYS A 73 -3.33 0.81 -10.44
N PHE A 74 -4.64 0.98 -10.40
CA PHE A 74 -5.45 1.59 -11.45
C PHE A 74 -6.58 2.37 -10.80
N ASN A 75 -7.10 3.35 -11.53
CA ASN A 75 -8.31 4.05 -11.15
C ASN A 75 -9.52 3.20 -11.58
N GLU A 76 -10.31 2.76 -10.60
CA GLU A 76 -11.47 1.90 -10.85
C GLU A 76 -12.47 2.53 -11.84
N ARG A 77 -12.67 3.85 -11.77
CA ARG A 77 -13.57 4.58 -12.68
C ARG A 77 -13.07 4.60 -14.12
N ASP A 78 -11.76 4.72 -14.30
CA ASP A 78 -11.18 4.73 -15.66
C ASP A 78 -11.33 3.34 -16.28
N ILE A 79 -11.05 2.27 -15.52
CA ILE A 79 -11.25 0.90 -15.99
C ILE A 79 -12.72 0.61 -16.28
N GLU A 80 -13.63 1.05 -15.42
CA GLU A 80 -15.06 0.91 -15.66
C GLU A 80 -15.50 1.64 -16.93
N MET A 81 -15.03 2.88 -17.14
CA MET A 81 -15.28 3.63 -18.36
C MET A 81 -14.75 2.92 -19.60
N PHE A 82 -13.51 2.39 -19.55
CA PHE A 82 -12.94 1.62 -20.65
C PHE A 82 -13.78 0.38 -20.95
N ILE A 83 -14.14 -0.41 -19.93
CA ILE A 83 -14.95 -1.62 -20.11
C ILE A 83 -16.32 -1.27 -20.70
N HIS A 84 -16.99 -0.25 -20.17
CA HIS A 84 -18.30 0.17 -20.65
C HIS A 84 -18.24 0.69 -22.09
N GLY A 85 -17.23 1.52 -22.41
CA GLY A 85 -17.00 2.04 -23.75
C GLY A 85 -16.72 0.92 -24.77
N SER A 86 -15.84 -0.03 -24.42
CA SER A 86 -15.55 -1.18 -25.28
C SER A 86 -16.77 -2.06 -25.51
N LYS A 87 -17.57 -2.36 -24.47
CA LYS A 87 -18.82 -3.13 -24.61
C LYS A 87 -19.80 -2.43 -25.54
N ARG A 88 -20.03 -1.13 -25.31
CA ARG A 88 -20.92 -0.33 -26.16
C ARG A 88 -20.44 -0.34 -27.61
N TRP A 89 -19.15 -0.13 -27.86
CA TRP A 89 -18.62 -0.16 -29.22
C TRP A 89 -18.77 -1.54 -29.88
N MET A 90 -18.49 -2.62 -29.15
CA MET A 90 -18.68 -3.99 -29.64
C MET A 90 -20.14 -4.33 -29.97
N GLU A 91 -21.12 -3.78 -29.26
CA GLU A 91 -22.54 -3.93 -29.61
C GLU A 91 -22.88 -3.31 -30.98
N HIS A 92 -22.10 -2.31 -31.43
CA HIS A 92 -22.32 -1.62 -32.70
C HIS A 92 -21.55 -2.24 -33.88
N VAL A 93 -20.51 -3.03 -33.62
CA VAL A 93 -19.74 -3.73 -34.67
C VAL A 93 -20.46 -5.05 -35.02
N GLN A 94 -21.08 -5.10 -36.20
CA GLN A 94 -21.83 -6.29 -36.67
C GLN A 94 -21.07 -7.18 -37.66
N GLY A 95 -19.85 -6.81 -38.08
CA GLY A 95 -19.04 -7.55 -39.04
C GLY A 95 -17.60 -7.04 -39.15
N LEU A 96 -16.70 -7.87 -39.70
CA LEU A 96 -15.26 -7.57 -39.89
C LEU A 96 -15.01 -6.40 -40.85
N ASP A 97 -15.93 -6.16 -41.77
CA ASP A 97 -15.93 -5.09 -42.78
C ASP A 97 -15.94 -3.67 -42.17
N GLN A 98 -16.38 -3.53 -40.91
CA GLN A 98 -16.45 -2.24 -40.21
C GLN A 98 -15.17 -1.93 -39.42
N LEU A 99 -14.18 -2.81 -39.43
CA LEU A 99 -12.92 -2.69 -38.67
C LEU A 99 -11.73 -2.21 -39.52
N GLU A 100 -11.87 -2.15 -40.85
CA GLU A 100 -10.74 -1.89 -41.77
C GLU A 100 -10.53 -0.40 -42.13
N GLU A 101 -11.40 0.52 -41.72
CA GLU A 101 -11.32 1.96 -42.10
C GLU A 101 -10.91 2.93 -40.95
N GLY A 102 -10.22 2.44 -39.92
CA GLY A 102 -9.71 3.27 -38.81
C GLY A 102 -8.27 3.76 -38.98
#